data_AF-A0A6P7H1K9-F1
#
_entry.id   AF-A0A6P7H1K9-F1
#
_cell.length_a   1.000
_cell.length_b   1.000
_cell.length_c   1.000
_cell.angle_alpha   90.00
_cell.angle_beta   90.00
_cell.angle_gamma   90.00
#
_symmetry.space_group_name_H-M   'P 1'
#
loop_
_entity.id
_entity.type
_entity.pdbx_description
1 polymer ?
#
loop_
_entity_poly.entity_id
_entity_poly.type
_entity_poly.pdbx_seq_one_letter_code
_entity_poly.pdbx_strand_id
1 'polypeptide(L)'
;MTERTEDSGYENDIPHSYDGINWKLDSIYNIRVANIYDPSKFWIVHFTEELDLFFSFMNSFYNEKYEEYRMPIESMKRNTYCAVYTNNGFYRALIVEITNRVRPDDRIIVFLLDFGYTSTVSPDNIYRLYEKMYHMPRCAIRACLYGVEPYDSDTWTTQATEKLKELTQGKILMCQLCAIDDEYKIVYIRIVDTAHFPEQIDIGETLIIKKMAKLARKKDMKMTEKHIEKFIPKVRYPHLCPSFDLLENGTMPSSVHVAELLKTYMMAAKLFQPYYTRAVE
;
A
#
# COMPACT_ATOMS: atom_id res chain seq x y z
N MET A 1 44.80 10.40 13.99
CA MET A 1 43.52 10.27 14.71
C MET A 1 42.53 11.14 13.98
N THR A 2 41.75 10.53 13.09
CA THR A 2 40.66 11.19 12.36
C THR A 2 39.40 10.52 12.87
N GLU A 3 38.63 11.28 13.66
CA GLU A 3 37.35 10.88 14.20
C GLU A 3 36.43 10.46 13.06
N ARG A 4 35.96 9.21 13.14
CA ARG A 4 34.78 8.75 12.40
C ARG A 4 33.60 9.45 13.02
N THR A 5 32.93 10.31 12.26
CA THR A 5 31.58 10.75 12.61
C THR A 5 30.66 9.54 12.49
N GLU A 6 30.27 9.01 13.64
CA GLU A 6 29.22 8.01 13.78
C GLU A 6 27.86 8.62 13.38
N ASP A 7 27.19 7.91 12.47
CA ASP A 7 25.76 7.65 12.41
C ASP A 7 24.76 8.81 12.62
N SER A 8 24.12 9.26 11.53
CA SER A 8 22.87 10.05 11.58
C SER A 8 21.64 9.17 11.27
N GLY A 9 21.60 7.97 11.86
CA GLY A 9 20.53 6.99 11.68
C GLY A 9 19.21 7.42 12.33
N TYR A 10 18.20 7.67 11.51
CA TYR A 10 16.75 7.51 11.76
C TYR A 10 16.30 7.41 13.23
N GLU A 11 16.27 8.51 13.97
CA GLU A 11 15.75 8.50 15.35
C GLU A 11 14.22 8.37 15.46
N ASN A 12 13.47 8.38 14.34
CA ASN A 12 11.99 8.38 14.35
C ASN A 12 11.35 7.65 13.15
N ASP A 13 11.91 6.52 12.67
CA ASP A 13 11.21 5.71 11.68
C ASP A 13 10.08 4.88 12.31
N ILE A 14 8.90 4.84 11.68
CA ILE A 14 7.77 4.04 12.17
C ILE A 14 7.94 2.61 11.65
N PRO A 15 8.08 1.61 12.53
CA PRO A 15 8.35 0.23 12.12
C PRO A 15 7.22 -0.33 11.26
N HIS A 16 7.54 -1.28 10.39
CA HIS A 16 6.53 -2.02 9.63
C HIS A 16 5.90 -3.10 10.52
N SER A 17 4.58 -3.32 10.40
CA SER A 17 3.94 -4.52 10.99
C SER A 17 4.48 -5.83 10.38
N TYR A 18 5.19 -5.74 9.28
CA TYR A 18 6.11 -6.77 8.82
C TYR A 18 7.45 -6.64 9.54
N ASP A 19 7.72 -7.50 10.53
CA ASP A 19 8.96 -7.51 11.31
C ASP A 19 9.76 -8.83 11.19
N GLY A 20 9.40 -9.71 10.25
CA GLY A 20 10.07 -10.99 9.99
C GLY A 20 9.94 -12.05 11.11
N ILE A 21 9.46 -11.67 12.30
CA ILE A 21 9.32 -12.55 13.47
C ILE A 21 7.90 -13.11 13.57
N ASN A 22 6.91 -12.32 13.20
CA ASN A 22 5.50 -12.68 13.35
C ASN A 22 4.90 -13.45 12.17
N TRP A 23 5.58 -13.46 11.02
CA TRP A 23 5.13 -14.13 9.80
C TRP A 23 5.82 -15.49 9.66
N LYS A 24 5.05 -16.57 9.85
CA LYS A 24 5.52 -17.95 9.77
C LYS A 24 4.94 -18.60 8.53
N LEU A 25 5.81 -19.22 7.74
CA LEU A 25 5.40 -19.96 6.55
C LEU A 25 4.32 -21.00 6.89
N ASP A 26 3.36 -21.16 5.98
CA ASP A 26 2.20 -22.05 6.08
C ASP A 26 1.20 -21.73 7.20
N SER A 27 1.49 -20.73 8.05
CA SER A 27 0.58 -20.29 9.11
C SER A 27 -0.59 -19.50 8.55
N ILE A 28 -1.68 -19.50 9.32
CA ILE A 28 -2.95 -18.86 8.95
C ILE A 28 -3.21 -17.64 9.82
N TYR A 29 -3.65 -16.56 9.20
CA TYR A 29 -3.90 -15.28 9.83
C TYR A 29 -5.28 -14.75 9.45
N ASN A 30 -5.96 -14.09 10.38
CA ASN A 30 -7.13 -13.27 10.06
C ASN A 30 -6.67 -11.93 9.49
N ILE A 31 -7.25 -11.49 8.38
CA ILE A 31 -6.87 -10.26 7.70
C ILE A 31 -8.07 -9.45 7.22
N ARG A 32 -7.88 -8.15 7.04
CA ARG A 32 -8.70 -7.32 6.15
C ARG A 32 -7.85 -6.88 4.97
N VAL A 33 -8.43 -6.82 3.78
CA VAL A 33 -7.78 -6.18 2.62
C VAL A 33 -8.04 -4.67 2.70
N ALA A 34 -6.99 -3.89 2.87
CA ALA A 34 -7.07 -2.45 3.11
C ALA A 34 -7.12 -1.63 1.82
N ASN A 35 -6.28 -1.99 0.83
CA ASN A 35 -6.26 -1.34 -0.48
C ASN A 35 -5.84 -2.33 -1.57
N ILE A 36 -6.32 -2.13 -2.80
CA ILE A 36 -6.03 -3.00 -3.94
C ILE A 36 -5.60 -2.14 -5.13
N TYR A 37 -4.38 -2.39 -5.64
CA TYR A 37 -4.01 -1.96 -6.98
C TYR A 37 -4.45 -3.02 -8.00
N ASP A 38 -4.01 -4.26 -7.81
CA ASP A 38 -4.43 -5.46 -8.57
C ASP A 38 -4.11 -6.74 -7.77
N PRO A 39 -4.44 -7.96 -8.24
CA PRO A 39 -4.14 -9.20 -7.51
C PRO A 39 -2.65 -9.48 -7.22
N SER A 40 -1.71 -8.84 -7.91
CA SER A 40 -0.28 -8.91 -7.60
C SER A 40 0.19 -7.85 -6.60
N LYS A 41 -0.60 -6.79 -6.40
CA LYS A 41 -0.24 -5.62 -5.59
C LYS A 41 -1.44 -5.11 -4.80
N PHE A 42 -1.49 -5.47 -3.53
CA PHE A 42 -2.50 -4.97 -2.60
C PHE A 42 -1.91 -4.88 -1.19
N TRP A 43 -2.65 -4.28 -0.27
CA TRP A 43 -2.26 -4.13 1.12
C TRP A 43 -3.28 -4.79 2.03
N ILE A 44 -2.79 -5.49 3.04
CA ILE A 44 -3.58 -6.17 4.06
C ILE A 44 -3.28 -5.60 5.44
N VAL A 45 -4.18 -5.86 6.38
CA VAL A 45 -4.00 -5.62 7.82
C VAL A 45 -4.34 -6.90 8.56
N HIS A 46 -3.41 -7.41 9.38
CA HIS A 46 -3.63 -8.57 10.25
C HIS A 46 -4.16 -8.16 11.64
N PHE A 47 -3.59 -7.10 12.22
CA PHE A 47 -3.97 -6.54 13.52
C PHE A 47 -5.18 -5.59 13.39
N THR A 48 -6.33 -6.17 13.02
CA THR A 48 -7.50 -5.39 12.60
C THR A 48 -8.17 -4.66 13.75
N GLU A 49 -8.22 -5.27 14.94
CA GLU A 49 -8.83 -4.65 16.12
C GLU A 49 -7.94 -3.55 16.68
N GLU A 50 -6.62 -3.77 16.70
CA GLU A 50 -5.64 -2.79 17.11
C GLU A 50 -5.66 -1.56 16.20
N LEU A 51 -5.79 -1.77 14.88
CA LEU A 51 -5.98 -0.66 13.94
C LEU A 51 -7.27 0.13 14.23
N ASP A 52 -8.39 -0.55 14.52
CA ASP A 52 -9.66 0.11 14.84
C ASP A 52 -9.55 0.94 16.14
N LEU A 53 -8.89 0.40 17.16
CA LEU A 53 -8.59 1.11 18.42
C LEU A 53 -7.66 2.30 18.20
N PHE A 54 -6.60 2.12 17.42
CA PHE A 54 -5.65 3.18 17.10
C PHE A 54 -6.31 4.31 16.31
N PHE A 55 -7.12 3.96 15.32
CA PHE A 55 -7.88 4.93 14.54
C PHE A 55 -8.84 5.72 15.44
N SER A 56 -9.54 5.06 16.36
CA SER A 56 -10.42 5.70 17.33
C SER A 56 -9.66 6.65 18.27
N PHE A 57 -8.51 6.20 18.78
CA PHE A 57 -7.61 7.01 19.61
C PHE A 57 -7.12 8.26 18.88
N MET A 58 -6.63 8.11 17.63
CA MET A 58 -6.18 9.24 16.81
C MET A 58 -7.29 10.26 16.62
N ASN A 59 -8.47 9.81 16.21
CA ASN A 59 -9.60 10.72 15.94
C ASN A 59 -10.05 11.43 17.21
N SER A 60 -10.15 10.73 18.35
CA SER A 60 -10.46 11.36 19.64
C SER A 60 -9.43 12.43 20.00
N PHE A 61 -8.15 12.13 19.87
CA PHE A 61 -7.06 13.05 20.22
C PHE A 61 -7.05 14.31 19.35
N TYR A 62 -7.11 14.15 18.02
CA TYR A 62 -7.02 15.29 17.12
C TYR A 62 -8.31 16.10 17.05
N ASN A 63 -9.50 15.50 17.25
CA ASN A 63 -10.74 16.28 17.35
C ASN A 63 -10.70 17.30 18.50
N GLU A 64 -10.01 16.99 19.60
CA GLU A 64 -9.83 17.90 20.73
C GLU A 64 -8.67 18.89 20.52
N LYS A 65 -7.59 18.45 19.85
CA LYS A 65 -6.30 19.17 19.82
C LYS A 65 -5.84 19.64 18.44
N TYR A 66 -6.72 19.65 17.44
CA TYR A 66 -6.34 19.95 16.05
C TYR A 66 -5.64 21.31 15.90
N GLU A 67 -6.08 22.36 16.63
CA GLU A 67 -5.44 23.67 16.58
C GLU A 67 -4.00 23.64 17.10
N GLU A 68 -3.77 22.98 18.24
CA GLU A 68 -2.44 22.85 18.87
C GLU A 68 -1.48 22.03 18.00
N TYR A 69 -2.00 21.00 17.32
CA TYR A 69 -1.18 20.08 16.54
C TYR A 69 -1.05 20.46 15.06
N ARG A 70 -1.72 21.52 14.61
CA ARG A 70 -1.60 21.97 13.21
C ARG A 70 -0.14 22.16 12.84
N MET A 71 0.27 21.59 11.71
CA MET A 71 1.66 21.66 11.27
C MET A 71 1.92 23.01 10.60
N PRO A 72 2.93 23.79 11.05
CA PRO A 72 3.34 24.98 10.32
C PRO A 72 3.83 24.62 8.92
N ILE A 73 3.49 25.44 7.93
CA ILE A 73 3.83 25.19 6.52
C ILE A 73 5.34 24.99 6.32
N GLU A 74 6.16 25.74 7.05
CA GLU A 74 7.62 25.70 6.99
C GLU A 74 8.21 24.37 7.50
N SER A 75 7.42 23.62 8.27
CA SER A 75 7.77 22.32 8.82
C SER A 75 7.38 21.16 7.89
N MET A 76 6.54 21.41 6.89
CA MET A 76 6.10 20.39 5.94
C MET A 76 7.20 20.10 4.93
N LYS A 77 7.71 18.86 4.92
CA LYS A 77 8.74 18.40 3.99
C LYS A 77 8.42 16.98 3.54
N ARG A 78 8.96 16.59 2.39
CA ARG A 78 8.95 15.19 1.97
C ARG A 78 9.60 14.33 3.06
N ASN A 79 9.07 13.14 3.27
CA ASN A 79 9.46 12.18 4.31
C ASN A 79 9.16 12.63 5.75
N THR A 80 8.24 13.57 5.94
CA THR A 80 7.75 13.93 7.28
C THR A 80 6.54 13.08 7.67
N TYR A 81 6.63 12.40 8.82
CA TYR A 81 5.48 11.74 9.46
C TYR A 81 4.50 12.77 10.02
N CYS A 82 3.22 12.55 9.75
CA CYS A 82 2.15 13.47 10.13
C CYS A 82 0.84 12.72 10.43
N ALA A 83 -0.09 13.43 11.05
CA ALA A 83 -1.50 13.08 10.98
C ALA A 83 -2.17 13.96 9.92
N VAL A 84 -3.14 13.39 9.20
CA VAL A 84 -3.87 14.10 8.14
C VAL A 84 -5.36 13.94 8.30
N TYR A 85 -6.10 15.03 8.11
CA TYR A 85 -7.56 14.99 8.07
C TYR A 85 -8.05 14.79 6.63
N THR A 86 -8.64 13.63 6.35
CA THR A 86 -9.16 13.24 5.03
C THR A 86 -10.32 12.28 5.22
N ASN A 87 -11.24 12.14 4.25
CA ASN A 87 -12.36 11.17 4.35
C ASN A 87 -13.13 11.21 5.69
N ASN A 88 -13.31 12.41 6.26
CA ASN A 88 -13.96 12.65 7.55
C ASN A 88 -13.27 12.01 8.78
N GLY A 89 -11.96 11.79 8.73
CA GLY A 89 -11.19 11.30 9.88
C GLY A 89 -9.71 11.67 9.84
N PHE A 90 -9.04 11.47 10.97
CA PHE A 90 -7.60 11.61 11.12
C PHE A 90 -6.89 10.28 10.87
N TYR A 91 -5.88 10.33 10.00
CA TYR A 91 -5.08 9.18 9.59
C TYR A 91 -3.60 9.46 9.83
N ARG A 92 -2.83 8.44 10.16
CA ARG A 92 -1.37 8.53 10.23
C ARG A 92 -0.78 8.39 8.83
N ALA A 93 0.11 9.30 8.47
CA ALA A 93 0.61 9.42 7.11
C ALA A 93 2.07 9.84 7.03
N LEU A 94 2.63 9.69 5.82
CA LEU A 94 3.93 10.20 5.42
C LEU A 94 3.73 11.18 4.27
N ILE A 95 4.36 12.37 4.32
CA ILE A 95 4.37 13.29 3.18
C ILE A 95 5.29 12.72 2.10
N VAL A 96 4.75 12.41 0.93
CA VAL A 96 5.50 11.76 -0.17
C VAL A 96 5.68 12.68 -1.38
N GLU A 97 4.78 13.64 -1.60
CA GLU A 97 4.95 14.67 -2.62
C GLU A 97 4.54 16.04 -2.10
N ILE A 98 5.44 17.02 -2.25
CA ILE A 98 5.25 18.39 -1.82
C ILE A 98 6.12 19.33 -2.67
N THR A 99 5.65 20.55 -2.89
CA THR A 99 6.42 21.59 -3.59
C THR A 99 7.47 22.21 -2.66
N ASN A 100 8.50 22.83 -3.22
CA ASN A 100 9.54 23.51 -2.44
C ASN A 100 9.03 24.77 -1.70
N ARG A 101 7.88 25.30 -2.11
CA ARG A 101 7.25 26.51 -1.53
C ARG A 101 5.76 26.26 -1.44
N VAL A 102 5.36 25.72 -0.30
CA VAL A 102 3.97 25.38 -0.01
C VAL A 102 3.13 26.64 0.14
N ARG A 103 2.01 26.68 -0.54
CA ARG A 103 0.97 27.71 -0.45
C ARG A 103 -0.33 27.11 0.08
N PRO A 104 -1.24 27.90 0.69
CA PRO A 104 -2.49 27.38 1.25
C PRO A 104 -3.36 26.59 0.26
N ASP A 105 -3.31 26.94 -1.03
CA ASP A 105 -4.06 26.32 -2.13
C ASP A 105 -3.33 25.15 -2.80
N ASP A 106 -2.11 24.82 -2.35
CA ASP A 106 -1.36 23.68 -2.87
C ASP A 106 -2.02 22.35 -2.53
N ARG A 107 -1.61 21.32 -3.26
CA ARG A 107 -1.98 19.93 -3.03
C ARG A 107 -0.74 19.15 -2.60
N ILE A 108 -0.85 18.45 -1.48
CA ILE A 108 0.21 17.61 -0.94
C ILE A 108 -0.23 16.16 -1.06
N ILE A 109 0.65 15.28 -1.55
CA ILE A 109 0.38 13.85 -1.59
C ILE A 109 0.99 13.21 -0.35
N VAL A 110 0.15 12.47 0.36
CA VAL A 110 0.51 11.74 1.57
C VAL A 110 0.19 10.26 1.40
N PHE A 111 1.04 9.39 1.95
CA PHE A 111 0.77 7.95 2.00
C PHE A 111 0.18 7.59 3.36
N LEU A 112 -1.01 6.98 3.38
CA LEU A 112 -1.68 6.54 4.60
C LEU A 112 -1.08 5.21 5.06
N LEU A 113 -0.23 5.29 6.08
CA LEU A 113 0.68 4.24 6.51
C LEU A 113 -0.04 2.95 6.95
N ASP A 114 -1.26 3.10 7.46
CA ASP A 114 -2.04 2.00 8.01
C ASP A 114 -3.05 1.41 7.02
N PHE A 115 -3.18 2.02 5.83
CA PHE A 115 -4.18 1.63 4.84
C PHE A 115 -3.61 1.34 3.45
N GLY A 116 -2.37 1.72 3.16
CA GLY A 116 -1.68 1.32 1.94
C GLY A 116 -2.09 2.09 0.69
N TYR A 117 -2.51 3.35 0.82
CA TYR A 117 -2.84 4.18 -0.34
C TYR A 117 -2.45 5.65 -0.14
N THR A 118 -2.27 6.35 -1.26
CA THR A 118 -2.00 7.79 -1.27
C THR A 118 -3.29 8.60 -1.27
N SER A 119 -3.30 9.71 -0.52
CA SER A 119 -4.35 10.73 -0.57
C SER A 119 -3.76 12.09 -0.95
N THR A 120 -4.56 12.91 -1.62
CA THR A 120 -4.23 14.31 -1.90
C THR A 120 -4.94 15.19 -0.89
N VAL A 121 -4.19 15.98 -0.12
CA VAL A 121 -4.70 16.82 0.97
C VAL A 121 -4.26 18.28 0.83
N SER A 122 -5.03 19.19 1.42
CA SER A 122 -4.60 20.58 1.60
C SER A 122 -3.57 20.68 2.74
N PRO A 123 -2.60 21.61 2.69
CA PRO A 123 -1.69 21.90 3.80
C PRO A 123 -2.42 22.14 5.13
N ASP A 124 -3.60 22.74 5.08
CA ASP A 124 -4.45 23.03 6.24
C ASP A 124 -4.93 21.77 6.98
N ASN A 125 -4.87 20.61 6.34
CA ASN A 125 -5.28 19.33 6.89
C ASN A 125 -4.10 18.48 7.38
N ILE A 126 -2.90 19.07 7.52
CA ILE A 126 -1.71 18.38 7.99
C ILE A 126 -1.38 18.81 9.43
N TYR A 127 -1.15 17.81 10.28
CA TYR A 127 -0.92 17.96 11.70
C TYR A 127 0.36 17.23 12.10
N ARG A 128 1.09 17.77 13.07
CA ARG A 128 2.24 17.10 13.69
C ARG A 128 1.78 15.77 14.27
N LEU A 129 2.57 14.71 14.05
CA LEU A 129 2.25 13.40 14.61
C LEU A 129 2.56 13.40 16.12
N TYR A 130 1.59 13.00 16.94
CA TYR A 130 1.80 12.88 18.39
C TYR A 130 2.81 11.77 18.70
N GLU A 131 3.75 12.01 19.63
CA GLU A 131 4.87 11.11 19.93
C GLU A 131 4.43 9.66 20.19
N LYS A 132 3.31 9.44 20.91
CA LYS A 132 2.83 8.09 21.23
C LYS A 132 2.39 7.30 20.00
N MET A 133 2.07 7.99 18.90
CA MET A 133 1.65 7.38 17.65
C MET A 133 2.82 6.85 16.83
N TYR A 134 4.08 7.09 17.23
CA TYR A 134 5.25 6.45 16.60
C TYR A 134 5.50 5.03 17.10
N HIS A 135 4.99 4.67 18.29
CA HIS A 135 5.26 3.36 18.91
C HIS A 135 4.46 2.20 18.30
N MET A 136 3.34 2.49 17.65
CA MET A 136 2.58 1.48 16.93
C MET A 136 3.20 1.25 15.55
N PRO A 137 3.49 0.02 15.13
CA PRO A 137 3.93 -0.24 13.77
C PRO A 137 2.88 0.19 12.73
N ARG A 138 3.31 0.54 11.52
CA ARG A 138 2.38 0.80 10.41
C ARG A 138 1.69 -0.50 9.97
N CYS A 139 0.37 -0.48 9.92
CA CYS A 139 -0.44 -1.69 9.80
C CYS A 139 -0.56 -2.23 8.36
N ALA A 140 -0.38 -1.39 7.35
CA ALA A 140 -0.50 -1.83 5.95
C ALA A 140 0.70 -2.69 5.57
N ILE A 141 0.43 -3.93 5.18
CA ILE A 141 1.44 -4.90 4.75
C ILE A 141 1.23 -5.19 3.26
N ARG A 142 2.31 -5.10 2.48
CA ARG A 142 2.31 -5.37 1.04
C ARG A 142 2.05 -6.86 0.80
N ALA A 143 1.11 -7.17 -0.08
CA ALA A 143 0.67 -8.53 -0.34
C ALA A 143 0.46 -8.83 -1.82
N CYS A 144 0.67 -10.09 -2.19
CA CYS A 144 0.45 -10.65 -3.51
C CYS A 144 -0.35 -11.95 -3.41
N LEU A 145 -1.29 -12.17 -4.33
CA LEU A 145 -2.13 -13.36 -4.34
C LEU A 145 -1.32 -14.52 -4.90
N TYR A 146 -1.04 -15.52 -4.05
CA TYR A 146 -0.11 -16.59 -4.37
C TYR A 146 -0.68 -17.57 -5.40
N GLY A 147 0.18 -18.00 -6.33
CA GLY A 147 -0.12 -19.09 -7.27
C GLY A 147 -0.99 -18.70 -8.47
N VAL A 148 -1.32 -17.41 -8.63
CA VAL A 148 -2.11 -16.93 -9.77
C VAL A 148 -1.37 -15.88 -10.59
N GLU A 149 -1.62 -15.88 -11.90
CA GLU A 149 -1.12 -14.87 -12.85
C GLU A 149 -2.26 -14.43 -13.79
N PRO A 150 -2.13 -13.31 -14.51
CA PRO A 150 -3.16 -12.87 -15.45
C PRO A 150 -3.49 -13.93 -16.50
N TYR A 151 -4.78 -14.06 -16.84
CA TYR A 151 -5.29 -15.15 -17.67
C TYR A 151 -4.70 -15.17 -19.09
N ASP A 152 -4.85 -14.10 -19.86
CA ASP A 152 -4.53 -14.05 -21.30
C ASP A 152 -3.62 -12.88 -21.71
N SER A 153 -3.02 -12.17 -20.75
CA SER A 153 -2.08 -11.06 -21.02
C SER A 153 -0.96 -10.98 -19.97
N ASP A 154 -0.08 -9.98 -20.11
CA ASP A 154 1.00 -9.71 -19.15
C ASP A 154 0.52 -8.83 -17.96
N THR A 155 -0.74 -8.39 -17.96
CA THR A 155 -1.28 -7.44 -16.97
C THR A 155 -2.64 -7.90 -16.44
N TRP A 156 -2.94 -7.60 -15.18
CA TRP A 156 -4.26 -7.87 -14.62
C TRP A 156 -5.34 -7.00 -15.29
N THR A 157 -6.47 -7.62 -15.62
CA THR A 157 -7.62 -6.88 -16.17
C THR A 157 -8.35 -6.15 -15.05
N THR A 158 -9.00 -5.04 -15.39
CA THR A 158 -9.85 -4.31 -14.43
C THR A 158 -10.92 -5.21 -13.81
N GLN A 159 -11.49 -6.15 -14.59
CA GLN A 159 -12.48 -7.11 -14.12
C GLN A 159 -11.92 -8.04 -13.04
N ALA A 160 -10.66 -8.50 -13.16
CA ALA A 160 -10.02 -9.31 -12.14
C ALA A 160 -9.83 -8.52 -10.83
N THR A 161 -9.38 -7.27 -10.93
CA THR A 161 -9.23 -6.36 -9.79
C THR A 161 -10.57 -6.04 -9.11
N GLU A 162 -11.61 -5.74 -9.89
CA GLU A 162 -12.96 -5.49 -9.38
C GLU A 162 -13.53 -6.74 -8.70
N LYS A 163 -13.29 -7.92 -9.25
CA LYS A 163 -13.75 -9.17 -8.64
C LYS A 163 -13.03 -9.46 -7.33
N LEU A 164 -11.71 -9.23 -7.26
CA LEU A 164 -10.96 -9.33 -6.01
C LEU A 164 -11.54 -8.37 -4.95
N LYS A 165 -11.83 -7.12 -5.33
CA LYS A 165 -12.46 -6.14 -4.44
C LYS A 165 -13.83 -6.62 -3.94
N GLU A 166 -14.71 -7.09 -4.83
CA GLU A 166 -16.02 -7.64 -4.46
C GLU A 166 -15.92 -8.80 -3.46
N LEU A 167 -14.96 -9.70 -3.68
CA LEU A 167 -14.78 -10.87 -2.83
C LEU A 167 -14.20 -10.53 -1.44
N THR A 168 -13.49 -9.40 -1.30
CA THR A 168 -12.71 -9.06 -0.09
C THR A 168 -13.24 -7.87 0.71
N GLN A 169 -13.98 -6.95 0.07
CA GLN A 169 -14.37 -5.69 0.68
C GLN A 169 -15.26 -5.87 1.90
N GLY A 170 -14.89 -5.21 3.01
CA GLY A 170 -15.69 -5.17 4.24
C GLY A 170 -15.71 -6.48 5.02
N LYS A 171 -14.78 -7.41 4.73
CA LYS A 171 -14.72 -8.73 5.37
C LYS A 171 -13.44 -8.92 6.17
N ILE A 172 -13.54 -9.71 7.24
CA ILE A 172 -12.39 -10.38 7.85
C ILE A 172 -12.27 -11.74 7.17
N LEU A 173 -11.12 -12.01 6.59
CA LEU A 173 -10.82 -13.21 5.81
C LEU A 173 -9.70 -13.99 6.48
N MET A 174 -9.59 -15.28 6.18
CA MET A 174 -8.40 -16.05 6.53
C MET A 174 -7.41 -16.00 5.38
N CYS A 175 -6.12 -15.83 5.67
CA CYS A 175 -5.07 -16.02 4.70
C CYS A 175 -4.04 -17.04 5.18
N GLN A 176 -3.53 -17.86 4.26
CA GLN A 176 -2.38 -18.71 4.49
C GLN A 176 -1.14 -18.03 3.90
N LEU A 177 -0.07 -17.93 4.69
CA LEU A 177 1.20 -17.43 4.22
C LEU A 177 1.93 -18.50 3.40
N CYS A 178 2.20 -18.22 2.12
CA CYS A 178 2.79 -19.19 1.19
C CYS A 178 4.23 -18.86 0.80
N ALA A 179 4.62 -17.58 0.83
CA ALA A 179 6.01 -17.15 0.66
C ALA A 179 6.18 -15.73 1.20
N ILE A 180 7.45 -15.34 1.35
CA ILE A 180 7.88 -14.03 1.82
C ILE A 180 8.99 -13.54 0.90
N ASP A 181 8.97 -12.25 0.63
CA ASP A 181 10.09 -11.49 0.06
C ASP A 181 10.54 -10.46 1.11
N ASP A 182 11.67 -10.75 1.75
CA ASP A 182 12.24 -9.91 2.81
C ASP A 182 12.82 -8.59 2.28
N GLU A 183 13.35 -8.59 1.06
CA GLU A 183 13.98 -7.42 0.45
C GLU A 183 12.94 -6.33 0.19
N TYR A 184 11.81 -6.72 -0.42
CA TYR A 184 10.72 -5.81 -0.75
C TYR A 184 9.59 -5.78 0.29
N LYS A 185 9.71 -6.60 1.34
CA LYS A 185 8.75 -6.76 2.45
C LYS A 185 7.35 -7.14 1.95
N ILE A 186 7.27 -8.12 1.06
CA ILE A 186 6.02 -8.58 0.44
C ILE A 186 5.66 -9.97 0.95
N VAL A 187 4.41 -10.15 1.38
CA VAL A 187 3.87 -11.48 1.69
C VAL A 187 3.08 -12.04 0.52
N TYR A 188 3.31 -13.31 0.20
CA TYR A 188 2.53 -14.03 -0.81
C TYR A 188 1.55 -14.93 -0.10
N ILE A 189 0.26 -14.70 -0.33
CA ILE A 189 -0.79 -15.32 0.47
C ILE A 189 -1.87 -15.98 -0.40
N ARG A 190 -2.44 -17.07 0.11
CA ARG A 190 -3.76 -17.54 -0.33
C ARG A 190 -4.82 -16.94 0.57
N ILE A 191 -5.97 -16.55 0.00
CA ILE A 191 -7.05 -15.91 0.74
C ILE A 191 -8.30 -16.76 0.63
N VAL A 192 -8.90 -17.05 1.78
CA VAL A 192 -10.10 -17.86 1.92
C VAL A 192 -11.16 -17.06 2.68
N ASP A 193 -12.35 -16.97 2.10
CA ASP A 193 -13.54 -16.49 2.78
C ASP A 193 -14.22 -17.66 3.50
N THR A 194 -14.36 -17.57 4.82
CA THR A 194 -14.94 -18.59 5.69
C THR A 194 -16.30 -18.19 6.26
N ALA A 195 -16.94 -17.14 5.73
CA ALA A 195 -18.22 -16.65 6.24
C ALA A 195 -19.37 -17.68 6.15
N HIS A 196 -19.26 -18.69 5.26
CA HIS A 196 -20.32 -19.66 4.97
C HIS A 196 -19.93 -21.10 5.33
N PHE A 197 -19.36 -21.30 6.52
CA PHE A 197 -18.95 -22.63 7.00
C PHE A 197 -20.08 -23.68 6.82
N PRO A 198 -19.79 -24.88 6.27
CA PRO A 198 -18.46 -25.44 5.98
C PRO A 198 -17.86 -25.07 4.62
N GLU A 199 -18.60 -24.35 3.76
CA GLU A 199 -18.12 -23.95 2.45
C GLU A 199 -17.10 -22.81 2.59
N GLN A 200 -15.88 -23.08 2.11
CA GLN A 200 -14.79 -22.12 2.04
C GLN A 200 -14.63 -21.67 0.60
N ILE A 201 -14.47 -20.37 0.39
CA ILE A 201 -14.26 -19.80 -0.95
C ILE A 201 -12.80 -19.37 -1.06
N ASP A 202 -11.98 -20.16 -1.78
CA ASP A 202 -10.66 -19.72 -2.19
C ASP A 202 -10.79 -18.65 -3.29
N ILE A 203 -10.30 -17.45 -2.99
CA ILE A 203 -10.42 -16.29 -3.87
C ILE A 203 -9.57 -16.47 -5.13
N GLY A 204 -8.38 -17.07 -5.02
CA GLY A 204 -7.51 -17.34 -6.16
C GLY A 204 -8.13 -18.36 -7.12
N GLU A 205 -8.66 -19.46 -6.59
CA GLU A 205 -9.39 -20.46 -7.38
C GLU A 205 -10.63 -19.86 -8.05
N THR A 206 -11.36 -19.00 -7.34
CA THR A 206 -12.53 -18.30 -7.90
C THR A 206 -12.16 -17.47 -9.13
N LEU A 207 -11.02 -16.74 -9.08
CA LEU A 207 -10.53 -15.98 -10.24
C LEU A 207 -10.13 -16.90 -11.41
N ILE A 208 -9.54 -18.07 -11.12
CA ILE A 208 -9.18 -19.06 -12.15
C ILE A 208 -10.43 -19.62 -12.84
N ILE A 209 -11.41 -20.08 -12.07
CA ILE A 209 -12.68 -20.63 -12.59
C ILE A 209 -13.40 -19.62 -13.48
N LYS A 210 -13.34 -18.33 -13.11
CA LYS A 210 -13.94 -17.23 -13.88
C LYS A 210 -13.10 -16.78 -15.08
N LYS A 211 -11.97 -17.44 -15.37
CA LYS A 211 -11.04 -17.05 -16.45
C LYS A 211 -10.51 -15.62 -16.30
N MET A 212 -10.40 -15.14 -15.06
CA MET A 212 -9.80 -13.84 -14.71
C MET A 212 -8.32 -14.00 -14.31
N ALA A 213 -7.94 -15.21 -13.91
CA ALA A 213 -6.57 -15.62 -13.64
C ALA A 213 -6.30 -17.00 -14.24
N LYS A 214 -5.03 -17.40 -14.29
CA LYS A 214 -4.61 -18.79 -14.49
C LYS A 214 -3.59 -19.18 -13.43
N LEU A 215 -3.37 -20.48 -13.26
CA LEU A 215 -2.35 -20.99 -12.36
C LEU A 215 -0.96 -20.52 -12.83
N ALA A 216 -0.21 -19.90 -11.92
CA ALA A 216 1.18 -19.52 -12.18
C ALA A 216 2.04 -20.76 -12.47
N ARG A 217 3.04 -20.64 -13.35
CA ARG A 217 3.87 -21.79 -13.74
C ARG A 217 4.73 -22.25 -12.56
N LYS A 218 4.95 -23.57 -12.39
CA LYS A 218 5.75 -24.16 -11.30
C LYS A 218 7.18 -23.60 -11.14
N LYS A 219 7.78 -23.09 -12.22
CA LYS A 219 9.10 -22.46 -12.21
C LYS A 219 9.10 -21.08 -11.54
N ASP A 220 7.93 -20.48 -11.42
CA ASP A 220 7.72 -19.21 -10.75
C ASP A 220 7.33 -19.53 -9.29
N MET A 221 6.54 -20.57 -9.01
CA MET A 221 6.14 -20.98 -7.65
C MET A 221 7.26 -21.46 -6.68
N LYS A 222 8.49 -21.74 -7.13
CA LYS A 222 9.61 -22.14 -6.24
C LYS A 222 10.47 -20.92 -5.92
N MET A 223 10.21 -20.28 -4.79
CA MET A 223 10.96 -19.13 -4.31
C MET A 223 12.33 -19.56 -3.78
N THR A 224 13.38 -19.26 -4.54
CA THR A 224 14.74 -19.05 -4.02
C THR A 224 15.10 -17.59 -4.28
N GLU A 225 16.15 -17.02 -3.65
CA GLU A 225 16.57 -15.61 -3.88
C GLU A 225 16.66 -15.24 -5.37
N LYS A 226 17.03 -16.19 -6.24
CA LYS A 226 17.06 -16.02 -7.71
C LYS A 226 15.70 -15.87 -8.42
N HIS A 227 14.58 -16.16 -7.75
CA HIS A 227 13.22 -16.15 -8.33
C HIS A 227 12.41 -14.90 -7.99
N ILE A 228 12.81 -14.11 -6.98
CA ILE A 228 12.24 -12.79 -6.71
C ILE A 228 12.35 -11.89 -7.95
N GLU A 229 13.49 -11.93 -8.65
CA GLU A 229 13.71 -11.22 -9.92
C GLU A 229 12.77 -11.62 -11.08
N LYS A 230 12.08 -12.78 -10.99
CA LYS A 230 11.15 -13.24 -12.05
C LYS A 230 9.70 -12.81 -11.82
N PHE A 231 9.30 -12.60 -10.57
CA PHE A 231 7.95 -12.12 -10.26
C PHE A 231 7.83 -10.61 -10.26
N ILE A 232 8.94 -9.88 -10.30
CA ILE A 232 8.94 -8.51 -10.82
C ILE A 232 8.52 -8.64 -12.29
N PRO A 233 7.33 -8.13 -12.69
CA PRO A 233 6.93 -8.18 -14.08
C PRO A 233 8.02 -7.45 -14.87
N LYS A 234 8.72 -8.15 -15.77
CA LYS A 234 9.66 -7.55 -16.70
C LYS A 234 8.88 -6.77 -17.76
N VAL A 235 8.16 -5.76 -17.31
CA VAL A 235 7.44 -4.85 -18.18
C VAL A 235 8.46 -3.91 -18.79
N ARG A 236 8.39 -3.76 -20.12
CA ARG A 236 9.20 -2.78 -20.86
C ARG A 236 9.03 -1.37 -20.30
N TYR A 237 7.91 -1.11 -19.62
CA TYR A 237 7.60 0.18 -19.03
C TYR A 237 7.04 0.05 -17.60
N PRO A 238 7.77 0.54 -16.58
CA PRO A 238 7.37 0.44 -15.17
C PRO A 238 6.01 1.06 -14.84
N HIS A 239 5.53 2.06 -15.59
CA HIS A 239 4.22 2.68 -15.37
C HIS A 239 3.04 1.74 -15.68
N LEU A 240 3.26 0.67 -16.44
CA LEU A 240 2.24 -0.36 -16.69
C LEU A 240 2.14 -1.35 -15.54
N CYS A 241 3.17 -1.44 -14.69
CA CYS A 241 3.19 -2.28 -13.51
C CYS A 241 4.09 -1.66 -12.43
N PRO A 242 3.60 -0.62 -11.74
CA PRO A 242 4.42 0.12 -10.77
C PRO A 242 4.78 -0.80 -9.60
N SER A 243 6.00 -0.66 -9.07
CA SER A 243 6.38 -1.33 -7.82
C SER A 243 5.56 -0.76 -6.65
N PHE A 244 5.54 -1.48 -5.52
CA PHE A 244 4.99 -0.93 -4.28
C PHE A 244 5.63 0.41 -3.92
N ASP A 245 6.96 0.53 -4.01
CA ASP A 245 7.65 1.78 -3.67
C ASP A 245 7.17 2.96 -4.53
N LEU A 246 6.94 2.75 -5.83
CA LEU A 246 6.44 3.80 -6.73
C LEU A 246 4.99 4.21 -6.40
N LEU A 247 4.17 3.27 -5.93
CA LEU A 247 2.80 3.56 -5.47
C LEU A 247 2.81 4.28 -4.12
N GLU A 248 3.67 3.84 -3.20
CA GLU A 248 3.74 4.38 -1.84
C GLU A 248 4.41 5.75 -1.78
N ASN A 249 5.41 6.01 -2.63
CA ASN A 249 6.09 7.31 -2.69
C ASN A 249 5.37 8.37 -3.54
N GLY A 250 4.18 8.04 -4.07
CA GLY A 250 3.37 8.95 -4.88
C GLY A 250 3.88 9.20 -6.31
N THR A 251 4.98 8.57 -6.75
CA THR A 251 5.50 8.72 -8.12
C THR A 251 4.52 8.16 -9.15
N MET A 252 3.73 7.15 -8.77
CA MET A 252 2.70 6.56 -9.62
C MET A 252 1.32 6.72 -8.99
N PRO A 253 0.30 7.07 -9.78
CA PRO A 253 -1.06 7.24 -9.29
C PRO A 253 -1.66 5.91 -8.83
N SER A 254 -2.55 5.99 -7.84
CA SER A 254 -3.34 4.83 -7.41
C SER A 254 -4.23 4.29 -8.55
N SER A 255 -4.68 3.04 -8.45
CA SER A 255 -5.60 2.42 -9.41
C SER A 255 -6.90 3.23 -9.58
N VAL A 256 -7.39 3.83 -8.50
CA VAL A 256 -8.58 4.72 -8.50
C VAL A 256 -8.30 5.99 -9.29
N HIS A 257 -7.15 6.63 -9.05
CA HIS A 257 -6.76 7.85 -9.78
C HIS A 257 -6.52 7.57 -11.26
N VAL A 258 -5.90 6.44 -11.61
CA VAL A 258 -5.76 5.99 -13.01
C VAL A 258 -7.13 5.77 -13.65
N ALA A 259 -8.05 5.10 -12.97
CA ALA A 259 -9.40 4.84 -13.50
C ALA A 259 -10.19 6.14 -13.71
N GLU A 260 -10.07 7.11 -12.80
CA GLU A 260 -10.67 8.44 -12.96
C GLU A 260 -10.04 9.20 -14.13
N LEU A 261 -8.71 9.27 -14.19
CA LEU A 261 -8.00 9.92 -15.28
C LEU A 261 -8.36 9.31 -16.65
N LEU A 262 -8.46 7.98 -16.75
CA LEU A 262 -8.88 7.28 -17.98
C LEU A 262 -10.34 7.58 -18.36
N LYS A 263 -11.22 7.82 -17.39
CA LYS A 263 -12.61 8.25 -17.64
C LYS A 263 -12.68 9.71 -18.09
N THR A 264 -11.80 10.57 -17.57
CA THR A 264 -11.81 12.02 -17.85
C THR A 264 -11.02 12.41 -19.09
N TYR A 265 -9.97 11.68 -19.46
CA TYR A 265 -9.08 12.00 -20.59
C TYR A 265 -8.82 10.78 -21.49
N MET A 266 -9.22 10.89 -22.76
CA MET A 266 -8.88 9.91 -23.78
C MET A 266 -7.39 9.97 -24.19
N MET A 267 -6.86 8.78 -24.47
CA MET A 267 -5.49 8.35 -24.75
C MET A 267 -4.52 8.34 -23.56
N ALA A 268 -4.31 7.11 -23.04
CA ALA A 268 -3.27 6.74 -22.07
C ALA A 268 -1.91 7.41 -22.33
N ALA A 269 -1.53 7.59 -23.60
CA ALA A 269 -0.28 8.25 -24.00
C ALA A 269 -0.11 9.70 -23.48
N LYS A 270 -1.20 10.44 -23.22
CA LYS A 270 -1.16 11.80 -22.66
C LYS A 270 -1.25 11.84 -21.13
N LEU A 271 -1.97 10.87 -20.53
CA LEU A 271 -2.13 10.73 -19.07
C LEU A 271 -0.78 10.65 -18.37
N PHE A 272 0.17 9.98 -19.02
CA PHE A 272 1.47 9.69 -18.45
C PHE A 272 2.51 10.80 -18.71
N GLN A 273 2.17 11.88 -19.44
CA GLN A 273 3.14 12.91 -19.86
C GLN A 273 3.86 13.64 -18.69
N PRO A 274 3.21 13.98 -17.56
CA PRO A 274 3.91 14.54 -16.39
C PRO A 274 4.91 13.55 -15.76
N TYR A 275 4.63 12.25 -15.86
CA TYR A 275 5.47 11.17 -15.32
C TYR A 275 6.69 10.83 -16.19
N TYR A 276 6.76 11.40 -17.41
CA TYR A 276 7.86 11.19 -18.37
C TYR A 276 8.88 12.33 -18.41
N THR A 277 8.76 13.35 -17.57
CA THR A 277 9.77 14.43 -17.51
C THR A 277 10.61 14.36 -16.25
N ARG A 278 11.49 13.33 -16.21
CA ARG A 278 12.88 13.41 -15.70
C ARG A 278 13.58 12.07 -15.87
N ALA A 279 14.10 11.87 -17.08
CA ALA A 279 15.28 11.04 -17.33
C ALA A 279 16.06 11.70 -18.47
N VAL A 280 16.55 12.91 -18.20
CA VAL A 280 17.64 13.52 -18.96
C VAL A 280 18.55 14.20 -17.95
N GLU A 281 19.45 13.39 -17.39
CA GLU A 281 20.89 13.64 -17.24
C GLU A 281 21.53 12.40 -16.58
#